data_AF-A0A0C9YRU2-F1
#
_entry.id   AF-A0A0C9YRU2-F1
#
_cell.length_a   1.000
_cell.length_b   1.000
_cell.length_c   1.000
_cell.angle_alpha   90.00
_cell.angle_beta   90.00
_cell.angle_gamma   90.00
#
_symmetry.space_group_name_H-M   'P 1'
#
loop_
_entity.id
_entity.type
_entity.pdbx_description
1 polymer ?
#
loop_
_entity_poly.entity_id
_entity_poly.type
_entity_poly.pdbx_seq_one_letter_code
_entity_poly.pdbx_strand_id
1 'polypeptide(L)' 'LKQTYNAIMTYHSKLGEHWDNERGANIGGALAAESWSKYVAVKANVQMKPFHNKGWEYLEFLEDIFP' A
#
# COMPACT_ATOMS: atom_id res chain seq x y z
N LEU A 1 -3.77 -13.17 0.60
CA LEU A 1 -4.88 -12.28 0.99
C LEU A 1 -4.72 -11.78 2.43
N LYS A 2 -4.88 -12.61 3.48
CA LYS A 2 -4.65 -12.18 4.88
C LYS A 2 -3.28 -11.55 5.14
N GLN A 3 -2.22 -12.09 4.55
CA GLN A 3 -0.87 -11.54 4.65
C GLN A 3 -0.73 -10.15 3.98
N THR A 4 -1.48 -9.94 2.89
CA THR A 4 -1.56 -8.67 2.17
C THR A 4 -2.33 -7.64 3.01
N TYR A 5 -3.47 -8.03 3.58
CA TYR A 5 -4.26 -7.21 4.52
C TYR A 5 -3.42 -6.73 5.72
N ASN A 6 -2.74 -7.65 6.40
CA ASN A 6 -1.89 -7.29 7.55
C ASN A 6 -0.75 -6.35 7.16
N ALA A 7 -0.16 -6.52 5.97
CA ALA A 7 0.90 -5.65 5.48
C ALA A 7 0.40 -4.21 5.23
N ILE A 8 -0.82 -4.06 4.71
CA ILE A 8 -1.47 -2.76 4.50
C ILE A 8 -1.76 -2.08 5.83
N MET A 9 -2.39 -2.78 6.76
CA MET A 9 -2.69 -2.23 8.10
C MET A 9 -1.41 -1.80 8.83
N THR A 10 -0.33 -2.58 8.67
CA THR A 10 1.00 -2.24 9.22
C THR A 10 1.62 -1.02 8.54
N TYR A 11 1.44 -0.86 7.23
CA TYR A 11 1.95 0.32 6.52
C TYR A 11 1.15 1.57 6.91
N HIS A 12 -0.18 1.47 6.97
CA HIS A 12 -1.08 2.53 7.39
C HIS A 12 -0.81 3.01 8.83
N SER A 13 -0.38 2.11 9.72
CA SER A 13 -0.05 2.47 11.10
C SER A 13 1.31 3.19 11.27
N LYS A 14 2.13 3.33 10.21
CA LYS A 14 3.44 3.98 10.29
C LYS A 14 3.29 5.51 10.25
N LEU A 15 3.88 6.18 11.24
CA LEU A 15 4.05 7.62 11.24
C LEU A 15 5.03 8.07 10.14
N GLY A 16 4.63 9.03 9.31
CA GLY A 16 5.47 9.67 8.29
C GLY A 16 5.40 9.07 6.89
N GLU A 17 4.73 7.94 6.71
CA GLU A 17 4.38 7.44 5.36
C GLU A 17 3.13 8.22 4.87
N HIS A 18 3.19 8.74 3.65
CA HIS A 18 2.04 9.45 3.06
C HIS A 18 1.03 8.41 2.58
N TRP A 19 -0.03 8.20 3.36
CA TRP A 19 -1.21 7.46 2.91
C TRP A 19 -2.33 8.46 2.67
N ASP A 20 -2.86 8.45 1.46
CA ASP A 20 -3.99 9.26 1.04
C ASP A 20 -5.26 8.43 1.14
N ASN A 21 -6.27 9.04 1.77
CA ASN A 21 -7.54 8.41 2.06
C ASN A 21 -8.41 8.15 0.83
N GLU A 22 -8.00 8.56 -0.37
CA GLU A 22 -8.72 8.33 -1.63
C GLU A 22 -7.85 7.61 -2.67
N ARG A 23 -6.51 7.69 -2.56
CA ARG A 23 -5.58 7.20 -3.60
C ARG A 23 -4.59 6.13 -3.13
N GLY A 24 -4.64 5.66 -1.88
CA GLY A 24 -3.69 4.69 -1.35
C GLY A 24 -2.36 5.36 -0.98
N ALA A 25 -1.22 4.90 -1.51
CA ALA A 25 0.07 5.53 -1.21
C ALA A 25 0.28 6.89 -1.90
N ASN A 26 -0.60 7.29 -2.84
CA ASN A 26 -0.62 8.60 -3.52
C ASN A 26 0.77 9.07 -3.95
N ILE A 27 1.50 8.16 -4.58
CA ILE A 27 2.88 8.36 -4.97
C ILE A 27 2.92 9.35 -6.13
N GLY A 28 3.26 10.60 -5.78
CA GLY A 28 3.38 11.73 -6.69
C GLY A 28 4.82 12.17 -6.91
N GLY A 29 5.23 12.32 -8.16
CA GLY A 29 6.56 12.81 -8.54
C GLY A 29 7.64 11.72 -8.58
N ALA A 30 8.76 12.05 -9.24
CA ALA A 30 9.82 11.08 -9.54
C ALA A 30 10.50 10.50 -8.29
N LEU A 31 10.76 11.33 -7.28
CA LEU A 31 11.42 10.90 -6.04
C LEU A 31 10.55 9.93 -5.23
N ALA A 32 9.24 10.19 -5.13
CA ALA A 32 8.33 9.29 -4.43
C ALA A 32 8.19 7.96 -5.19
N ALA A 33 8.14 8.00 -6.53
CA ALA A 33 8.08 6.79 -7.36
C ALA A 33 9.34 5.93 -7.22
N GLU A 34 10.52 6.55 -7.12
CA GLU A 34 11.78 5.84 -6.88
C GLU A 34 11.79 5.19 -5.48
N SER A 35 11.42 5.94 -4.45
CA SER A 35 11.31 5.43 -3.08
C SER A 35 10.32 4.27 -2.98
N TRP A 36 9.15 4.39 -3.62
CA TRP A 36 8.15 3.32 -3.67
C TRP A 36 8.67 2.09 -4.39
N SER A 37 9.34 2.27 -5.54
CA SER A 37 9.95 1.16 -6.30
C SER A 37 10.98 0.39 -5.46
N LYS A 38 11.82 1.10 -4.70
CA LYS A 38 12.76 0.49 -3.75
C LYS A 38 12.02 -0.23 -2.62
N TYR A 39 10.96 0.38 -2.09
CA TYR A 39 10.16 -0.18 -1.01
C TYR A 39 9.52 -1.52 -1.40
N VAL A 40 8.88 -1.60 -2.58
CA VAL A 40 8.20 -2.83 -3.06
C VAL A 40 9.15 -3.86 -3.68
N ALA A 41 10.40 -3.48 -3.97
CA ALA A 41 11.44 -4.43 -4.38
C ALA A 41 11.90 -5.34 -3.22
N VAL A 42 11.69 -4.91 -1.97
CA VAL A 42 11.92 -5.74 -0.79
C VAL A 42 10.91 -6.89 -0.78
N LYS A 43 11.38 -8.14 -0.68
CA LYS A 43 10.54 -9.36 -0.74
C LYS A 43 9.36 -9.34 0.24
N ALA A 44 9.55 -8.74 1.42
CA ALA A 44 8.50 -8.60 2.44
C ALA A 44 7.37 -7.63 2.02
N ASN A 45 7.65 -6.67 1.15
CA ASN A 45 6.73 -5.59 0.75
C ASN A 45 6.16 -5.75 -0.66
N VAL A 46 6.53 -6.81 -1.39
CA VAL A 46 6.07 -7.05 -2.77
C VAL A 46 4.54 -7.06 -2.89
N GLN A 47 3.86 -7.45 -1.81
CA GLN A 47 2.41 -7.47 -1.66
C GLN A 47 1.78 -6.07 -1.73
N MET A 48 2.56 -5.00 -1.52
CA MET A 48 2.09 -3.61 -1.53
C MET A 48 1.97 -3.02 -2.94
N LYS A 49 2.48 -3.70 -3.98
CA LYS A 49 2.45 -3.20 -5.39
C LYS A 49 1.08 -2.67 -5.86
N PRO A 50 -0.07 -3.31 -5.55
CA PRO A 50 -1.39 -2.83 -5.97
C PRO A 50 -1.78 -1.47 -5.33
N PHE A 51 -1.19 -1.11 -4.18
CA PHE A 51 -1.56 0.05 -3.38
C PHE A 51 -0.86 1.35 -3.79
N HIS A 52 -0.13 1.34 -4.91
CA HIS A 52 0.63 2.48 -5.41
C HIS A 52 -0.23 3.74 -5.55
N ASN A 53 -1.30 3.70 -6.36
CA ASN A 53 -2.22 4.82 -6.62
C ASN A 53 -3.68 4.35 -6.84
N LYS A 54 -4.02 3.11 -6.45
CA LYS A 54 -5.33 2.47 -6.62
C LYS A 54 -5.82 1.79 -5.33
N GLY A 55 -5.38 2.29 -4.18
CA GLY A 55 -5.35 1.53 -2.92
C GLY A 55 -6.71 1.06 -2.37
N TRP A 56 -7.83 1.71 -2.72
CA TRP A 56 -9.13 1.42 -2.10
C TRP A 56 -9.89 0.27 -2.75
N GLU A 57 -9.97 0.18 -4.08
CA GLU A 57 -10.70 -0.93 -4.72
C GLU A 57 -10.17 -2.31 -4.31
N TYR A 58 -8.86 -2.41 -4.08
CA TYR A 58 -8.24 -3.67 -3.65
C TYR A 58 -8.27 -3.86 -2.12
N LEU A 59 -8.36 -2.79 -1.33
CA LEU A 59 -8.57 -2.88 0.12
C LEU A 59 -10.03 -3.26 0.44
N GLU A 60 -11.00 -2.61 -0.19
CA GLU A 60 -12.44 -2.90 -0.09
C GLU A 60 -12.73 -4.36 -0.46
N PHE A 61 -12.11 -4.85 -1.54
CA PHE A 61 -12.18 -6.27 -1.92
C PHE A 61 -11.61 -7.20 -0.85
N LEU A 62 -10.54 -6.80 -0.15
CA LEU A 62 -9.95 -7.62 0.92
C LEU A 62 -10.79 -7.60 2.20
N GLU A 63 -11.41 -6.47 2.55
CA GLU A 63 -12.32 -6.33 3.70
C GLU A 63 -13.61 -7.14 3.51
N ASP A 64 -14.15 -7.20 2.29
CA ASP A 64 -15.31 -8.04 1.97
C ASP A 64 -15.03 -9.56 2.16
N ILE A 65 -13.77 -9.98 1.97
CA ILE A 65 -13.34 -11.38 2.14
C ILE A 65 -12.92 -11.67 3.59
N PHE A 66 -12.37 -10.69 4.31
CA PHE A 66 -11.85 -10.83 5.68
C PHE A 66 -12.46 -9.77 6.61
N PRO A 67 -13.60 -10.05 7.27
CA PRO A 67 -14.21 -9.15 8.25
C PRO A 67 -13.38 -9.03 9.54
#